data_AF-A5N7H2-F1
#
_entry.id   AF-A5N7H2-F1
#
_cell.length_a   1.000
_cell.length_b   1.000
_cell.length_c   1.000
_cell.angle_alpha   90.00
_cell.angle_beta   90.00
_cell.angle_gamma   90.00
#
_symmetry.space_group_name_H-M   'P 1'
#
loop_
_entity.id
_entity.type
_entity.pdbx_description
1 polymer ?
#
loop_
_entity_poly.entity_id
_entity_poly.type
_entity_poly.pdbx_seq_one_letter_code
_entity_poly.pdbx_strand_id
1 'polypeptide(L)'
;MEMNIRSNAVDTHKQTFKINITEKYKEYLLTELNQYICETILCETTNVKEYMSSLGNFKIYFEESCIYYDGNTDCFIIEYVIDGDFYKQETFEYEIKGKDVVFSCIDYSFKKGD
;
A
#
# COMPACT_ATOMS: atom_id res chain seq x y z
N MET A 1 55.97 24.28 13.24
CA MET A 1 55.11 24.16 12.04
C MET A 1 55.10 22.71 11.66
N GLU A 2 54.06 22.00 12.06
CA GLU A 2 53.86 20.58 11.75
C GLU A 2 52.43 20.44 11.26
N MET A 3 52.26 20.06 9.99
CA MET A 3 50.98 19.82 9.34
C MET A 3 50.58 18.38 9.58
N ASN A 4 49.54 18.16 10.39
CA ASN A 4 48.95 16.83 10.55
C ASN A 4 47.96 16.61 9.40
N ILE A 5 48.39 15.88 8.37
CA ILE A 5 47.55 15.49 7.24
C ILE A 5 46.56 14.43 7.76
N ARG A 6 45.32 14.84 8.03
CA ARG A 6 44.22 13.90 8.25
C ARG A 6 43.90 13.21 6.92
N SER A 7 44.33 11.96 6.79
CA SER A 7 43.85 11.04 5.77
C SER A 7 42.35 10.82 5.98
N ASN A 8 41.51 11.43 5.14
CA ASN A 8 40.11 11.07 5.01
C ASN A 8 40.04 9.70 4.31
N ALA A 9 40.06 8.63 5.11
CA ALA A 9 39.45 7.39 4.66
C ALA A 9 37.94 7.64 4.64
N VAL A 10 37.41 8.02 3.47
CA VAL A 10 35.99 7.85 3.18
C VAL A 10 35.75 6.35 3.23
N ASP A 11 35.28 5.89 4.39
CA ASP A 11 34.71 4.55 4.54
C ASP A 11 33.43 4.57 3.70
N THR A 12 33.55 4.09 2.47
CA THR A 12 32.41 3.87 1.57
C THR A 12 31.61 2.71 2.14
N HIS A 13 30.95 2.93 3.28
CA HIS A 13 29.89 2.07 3.75
C HIS A 13 28.86 2.02 2.62
N LYS A 14 28.76 0.86 1.95
CA LYS A 14 27.60 0.50 1.15
C LYS A 14 26.38 0.78 2.02
N GLN A 15 25.70 1.89 1.74
CA GLN A 15 24.38 2.16 2.29
C GLN A 15 23.47 1.13 1.65
N THR A 16 23.39 -0.05 2.26
CA THR A 16 22.34 -1.01 1.96
C THR A 16 21.04 -0.31 2.32
N PHE A 17 20.31 0.19 1.32
CA PHE A 17 18.97 0.70 1.53
C PHE A 17 18.16 -0.44 2.14
N LYS A 18 17.85 -0.35 3.44
CA LYS A 18 16.96 -1.27 4.10
C LYS A 18 15.55 -0.94 3.61
N ILE A 19 15.14 -1.57 2.51
CA ILE A 19 13.79 -1.41 1.97
C ILE A 19 12.82 -1.89 3.04
N ASN A 20 11.90 -1.03 3.45
CA ASN A 20 10.81 -1.46 4.31
C ASN A 20 9.85 -2.30 3.47
N ILE A 21 9.86 -3.62 3.70
CA ILE A 21 9.07 -4.60 2.93
C ILE A 21 7.59 -4.22 2.92
N THR A 22 7.05 -3.77 4.06
CA THR A 22 5.64 -3.36 4.16
C THR A 22 5.32 -2.13 3.33
N GLU A 23 6.24 -1.17 3.20
CA GLU A 23 6.01 -0.01 2.34
C GLU A 23 6.07 -0.36 0.87
N LYS A 24 6.96 -1.27 0.47
CA LYS A 24 7.00 -1.81 -0.88
C LYS A 24 5.68 -2.51 -1.23
N TYR A 25 5.16 -3.32 -0.32
CA TYR A 25 3.92 -4.07 -0.53
C TYR A 25 2.73 -3.12 -0.64
N LYS A 26 2.66 -2.14 0.27
CA LYS A 26 1.66 -1.06 0.26
C LYS A 26 1.66 -0.29 -1.06
N GLU A 27 2.83 0.17 -1.50
CA GLU A 27 2.97 0.94 -2.75
C GLU A 27 2.49 0.14 -3.96
N TYR A 28 2.89 -1.13 -4.06
CA TYR A 28 2.45 -2.01 -5.14
C TYR A 28 0.93 -2.21 -5.13
N LEU A 29 0.36 -2.62 -4.00
CA LEU A 29 -1.07 -2.90 -3.88
C LEU A 29 -1.94 -1.66 -4.16
N LEU A 30 -1.54 -0.49 -3.66
CA LEU A 30 -2.26 0.77 -3.93
C LEU A 30 -2.11 1.22 -5.38
N THR A 31 -0.96 0.97 -6.01
CA THR A 31 -0.74 1.30 -7.43
C THR A 31 -1.63 0.44 -8.32
N GLU A 32 -1.64 -0.88 -8.10
CA GLU A 32 -2.50 -1.81 -8.84
C GLU A 32 -3.98 -1.49 -8.63
N LEU A 33 -4.38 -1.17 -7.39
CA LEU A 33 -5.75 -0.76 -7.10
C LEU A 33 -6.13 0.54 -7.81
N ASN A 34 -5.26 1.57 -7.78
CA ASN A 34 -5.50 2.82 -8.49
C ASN A 34 -5.69 2.55 -9.99
N GLN A 35 -4.80 1.77 -10.59
CA GLN A 35 -4.89 1.42 -12.00
C GLN A 35 -6.20 0.69 -12.31
N TYR A 36 -6.58 -0.30 -11.50
CA TYR A 36 -7.85 -1.01 -11.66
C TYR A 36 -9.06 -0.06 -11.62
N ILE A 37 -9.13 0.81 -10.61
CA ILE A 37 -10.23 1.76 -10.46
C ILE A 37 -10.27 2.73 -11.65
N CYS A 38 -9.13 3.30 -12.04
CA CYS A 38 -9.07 4.31 -13.09
C CYS A 38 -9.37 3.73 -14.48
N GLU A 39 -8.83 2.56 -14.82
CA GLU A 39 -8.99 1.96 -16.15
C GLU A 39 -10.30 1.19 -16.32
N THR A 40 -10.80 0.57 -15.25
CA THR A 40 -11.99 -0.29 -15.32
C THR A 40 -13.21 0.47 -14.83
N ILE A 41 -13.17 0.99 -13.60
CA ILE A 41 -14.38 1.49 -12.94
C ILE A 41 -14.74 2.88 -13.43
N LEU A 42 -13.80 3.83 -13.38
CA LEU A 42 -14.07 5.24 -13.74
C LEU A 42 -14.36 5.43 -15.24
N CYS A 43 -13.99 4.47 -16.09
CA CYS A 43 -14.42 4.43 -17.48
C CYS A 43 -15.89 4.05 -17.64
N GLU A 44 -16.46 3.24 -16.73
CA GLU A 44 -17.83 2.71 -16.82
C GLU A 44 -18.81 3.45 -15.91
N THR A 45 -18.39 3.90 -14.74
CA THR A 45 -19.23 4.53 -13.71
C THR A 45 -18.44 5.45 -12.79
N THR A 46 -19.11 6.47 -12.24
CA THR A 46 -18.57 7.30 -11.16
C THR A 46 -18.89 6.74 -9.77
N ASN A 47 -19.73 5.72 -9.68
CA ASN A 47 -20.17 5.11 -8.41
C ASN A 47 -19.29 3.90 -8.06
N VAL A 48 -18.07 4.17 -7.62
CA VAL A 48 -17.07 3.15 -7.26
C VAL A 48 -17.57 2.23 -6.15
N LYS A 49 -18.28 2.77 -5.15
CA LYS A 49 -18.89 2.01 -4.05
C LYS A 49 -19.81 0.90 -4.55
N GLU A 50 -20.78 1.27 -5.40
CA GLU A 50 -21.77 0.33 -5.92
C GLU A 50 -21.11 -0.74 -6.80
N TYR A 51 -20.15 -0.33 -7.63
CA TYR A 51 -19.37 -1.26 -8.44
C TYR A 51 -18.59 -2.24 -7.58
N MET A 52 -17.78 -1.76 -6.63
CA MET A 52 -16.99 -2.61 -5.75
C MET A 52 -17.86 -3.56 -4.91
N SER A 53 -18.98 -3.06 -4.41
CA SER A 53 -19.95 -3.88 -3.67
C SER A 53 -20.56 -4.99 -4.54
N SER A 54 -20.70 -4.77 -5.85
CA SER A 54 -21.22 -5.78 -6.79
C SER A 54 -20.23 -6.92 -7.09
N LEU A 55 -18.92 -6.69 -6.92
CA LEU A 55 -17.88 -7.68 -7.20
C LEU A 55 -17.83 -8.81 -6.15
N GLY A 56 -18.34 -8.55 -4.94
CA GLY A 56 -18.45 -9.52 -3.84
C GLY A 56 -17.13 -9.93 -3.19
N ASN A 57 -16.19 -10.48 -3.96
CA ASN A 57 -14.91 -11.04 -3.49
C ASN A 57 -13.70 -10.40 -4.19
N PHE A 58 -13.74 -9.10 -4.43
CA PHE A 58 -12.62 -8.38 -5.03
C PHE A 58 -11.39 -8.42 -4.12
N LYS A 59 -10.26 -8.92 -4.65
CA LYS A 59 -8.96 -8.93 -4.00
C LYS A 59 -7.85 -8.76 -5.03
N ILE A 60 -6.88 -7.91 -4.71
CA ILE A 60 -5.59 -7.85 -5.42
C ILE A 60 -4.52 -8.39 -4.47
N TYR A 61 -3.64 -9.23 -5.00
CA TYR A 61 -2.61 -9.92 -4.24
C TYR A 61 -1.22 -9.43 -4.63
N PHE A 62 -0.33 -9.39 -3.65
CA PHE A 62 1.10 -9.23 -3.85
C PHE A 62 1.83 -10.10 -2.84
N GLU A 63 2.58 -11.09 -3.34
CA GLU A 63 3.11 -12.19 -2.52
C GLU A 63 1.97 -12.83 -1.70
N GLU A 64 2.09 -12.89 -0.38
CA GLU A 64 1.06 -13.42 0.53
C GLU A 64 0.11 -12.32 1.05
N SER A 65 0.41 -11.06 0.79
CA SER A 65 -0.40 -9.91 1.22
C SER A 65 -1.49 -9.58 0.20
N CYS A 66 -2.56 -8.92 0.64
CA CYS A 66 -3.63 -8.54 -0.27
C CYS A 66 -4.31 -7.23 0.13
N ILE A 67 -4.93 -6.59 -0.86
CA ILE A 67 -5.86 -5.49 -0.67
C ILE A 67 -7.25 -5.92 -1.11
N TYR A 68 -8.26 -5.57 -0.32
CA TYR A 68 -9.66 -5.91 -0.59
C TYR A 68 -10.58 -4.77 -0.16
N TYR A 69 -11.82 -4.80 -0.65
CA TYR A 69 -12.82 -3.80 -0.36
C TYR A 69 -13.77 -4.30 0.74
N ASP A 70 -13.99 -3.48 1.77
CA ASP A 70 -15.00 -3.71 2.80
C ASP A 70 -16.23 -2.84 2.50
N GLY A 71 -17.31 -3.47 2.03
CA GLY A 71 -18.54 -2.77 1.66
C GLY A 71 -19.37 -2.25 2.84
N ASN A 72 -19.09 -2.69 4.07
CA ASN A 72 -19.82 -2.21 5.26
C ASN A 72 -19.33 -0.82 5.66
N THR A 73 -18.01 -0.62 5.58
CA THR A 73 -17.32 0.62 5.95
C THR A 73 -16.96 1.48 4.74
N ASP A 74 -17.14 0.98 3.52
CA ASP A 74 -16.79 1.66 2.26
C ASP A 74 -15.30 2.05 2.22
N CYS A 75 -14.44 1.12 2.62
CA CYS A 75 -13.00 1.32 2.74
C CYS A 75 -12.24 0.18 2.05
N PHE A 76 -10.97 0.43 1.72
CA PHE A 76 -10.04 -0.63 1.32
C PHE A 76 -9.19 -1.06 2.50
N ILE A 77 -8.96 -2.37 2.63
CA ILE A 77 -8.14 -2.94 3.70
C ILE A 77 -6.97 -3.66 3.05
N ILE A 78 -5.75 -3.31 3.46
CA ILE A 78 -4.56 -4.08 3.15
C ILE A 78 -4.27 -5.02 4.31
N GLU A 79 -4.27 -6.33 4.06
CA GLU A 79 -3.78 -7.35 4.98
C GLU A 79 -2.32 -7.70 4.60
N TYR A 80 -1.40 -7.44 5.53
CA TYR A 80 0.02 -7.76 5.36
C TYR A 80 0.32 -9.12 5.96
N VAL A 81 0.82 -10.02 5.13
CA VAL A 81 1.39 -11.31 5.53
C VAL A 81 2.87 -11.29 5.18
N ILE A 82 3.72 -11.50 6.20
CA ILE A 82 5.18 -11.49 6.07
C ILE A 82 5.69 -12.82 6.61
N ASP A 83 6.45 -13.56 5.80
CA ASP A 83 6.97 -14.90 6.14
C ASP A 83 5.85 -15.90 6.53
N GLY A 84 4.70 -15.84 5.86
CA GLY A 84 3.54 -16.71 6.12
C GLY A 84 2.68 -16.32 7.33
N ASP A 85 3.09 -15.34 8.13
CA ASP A 85 2.36 -14.89 9.31
C ASP A 85 1.68 -13.54 9.08
N PHE A 86 0.47 -13.40 9.64
CA PHE A 86 -0.21 -12.11 9.68
C PHE A 86 0.64 -11.10 10.45
N TYR A 87 0.96 -9.98 9.80
CA TYR A 87 1.77 -8.93 10.37
C TYR A 87 0.92 -7.75 10.87
N LYS A 88 0.10 -7.17 10.00
CA LYS A 88 -0.83 -6.08 10.34
C LYS A 88 -1.91 -5.96 9.26
N GLN A 89 -2.93 -5.15 9.53
CA GLN A 89 -3.84 -4.61 8.53
C GLN A 89 -3.84 -3.08 8.58
N GLU A 90 -4.09 -2.43 7.45
CA GLU A 90 -4.28 -0.98 7.35
C GLU A 90 -5.56 -0.69 6.57
N THR A 91 -6.35 0.27 7.07
CA THR A 91 -7.63 0.69 6.50
C THR A 91 -7.45 2.02 5.78
N PHE A 92 -7.94 2.09 4.55
CA PHE A 92 -7.81 3.22 3.67
C PHE A 92 -9.17 3.73 3.21
N GLU A 93 -9.42 5.01 3.46
CA GLU A 93 -10.44 5.75 2.73
C GLU A 93 -9.91 6.13 1.35
N TYR A 94 -10.84 6.37 0.42
CA TYR A 94 -10.50 6.78 -0.93
C TYR A 94 -11.34 8.00 -1.36
N GLU A 95 -10.71 8.89 -2.11
CA GLU A 95 -11.37 10.04 -2.73
C GLU A 95 -11.02 10.08 -4.23
N ILE A 96 -12.05 10.20 -5.08
CA ILE A 96 -11.87 10.31 -6.52
C ILE A 96 -11.55 11.77 -6.86
N LYS A 97 -10.36 12.03 -7.40
CA LYS A 97 -9.92 13.36 -7.87
C LYS A 97 -9.73 13.34 -9.37
N GLY A 98 -10.81 13.62 -10.10
CA GLY A 98 -10.78 13.65 -11.56
C GLY A 98 -10.57 12.25 -12.14
N LYS A 99 -9.35 11.95 -12.59
CA LYS A 99 -8.98 10.65 -13.19
C LYS A 99 -8.12 9.77 -12.28
N ASP A 100 -7.86 10.22 -11.06
CA ASP A 100 -7.02 9.52 -10.10
C ASP A 100 -7.81 9.23 -8.81
N VAL A 101 -7.37 8.22 -8.08
CA VAL A 101 -7.88 7.91 -6.73
C VAL A 101 -6.80 8.24 -5.72
N VAL A 102 -7.17 9.01 -4.70
CA VAL A 102 -6.29 9.30 -3.57
C VAL A 102 -6.69 8.40 -2.41
N PHE A 103 -5.73 7.65 -1.88
CA PHE A 103 -5.93 6.79 -0.72
C PHE A 103 -5.33 7.43 0.53
N SER A 104 -6.11 7.43 1.61
CA SER A 104 -5.69 7.95 2.91
C SER A 104 -5.79 6.84 3.94
N CYS A 105 -4.66 6.49 4.57
CA CYS A 105 -4.66 5.54 5.69
C CYS A 105 -5.33 6.20 6.89
N ILE A 106 -6.42 5.61 7.38
CA ILE A 106 -7.20 6.13 8.51
C ILE A 106 -7.04 5.31 9.77
N ASP A 107 -6.70 4.03 9.66
CA ASP A 107 -6.57 3.13 10.80
C ASP A 107 -5.59 1.99 10.49
N TYR A 108 -5.08 1.34 11.54
CA TYR A 108 -4.23 0.17 11.44
C TYR A 108 -4.40 -0.73 12.66
N SER A 109 -4.29 -2.03 12.44
CA SER A 109 -4.34 -3.02 13.52
C SER A 109 -3.29 -4.10 13.35
N PHE A 110 -2.68 -4.50 14.48
CA PHE A 110 -1.81 -5.68 14.58
C PHE A 110 -2.62 -6.92 15.00
N LYS A 111 -3.95 -6.84 14.98
CA LYS A 111 -4.87 -7.96 15.18
C LYS A 111 -5.72 -8.12 13.93
N LYS A 112 -5.87 -9.37 13.48
CA LYS A 112 -6.66 -9.68 12.30
C LYS A 112 -8.14 -9.47 12.57
N GLY A 113 -8.80 -8.64 11.75
CA GLY A 113 -10.25 -8.40 11.82
C GLY A 113 -10.70 -7.54 12.99
N ASP A 114 -9.81 -6.74 13.58
CA ASP A 114 -10.15 -5.70 14.56
C ASP A 114 -10.87 -4.52 13.88
#